data_AF-A0AB37XN83-F1
#
_entry.id   AF-A0AB37XN83-F1
#
_cell.length_a   1.000
_cell.length_b   1.000
_cell.length_c   1.000
_cell.angle_alpha   90.00
_cell.angle_beta   90.00
_cell.angle_gamma   90.00
#
_symmetry.space_group_name_H-M   'P 1'
#
loop_
_entity.id
_entity.type
_entity.pdbx_description
1 polymer ?
#
loop_
_entity_poly.entity_id
_entity_poly.type
_entity_poly.pdbx_seq_one_letter_code
_entity_poly.pdbx_strand_id
1 'polypeptide(L)'
;FALILFIMRLAKIQLWFLIKGLTPIFFFLIFTLMMHIFLTKGGYVLVEWHGITIETNGILEGLYISLRLIGIVMIATIMTLSTSPIDLTDAFERLLAPLKMFKLPVHQLSMIMSIALRFIPTLMDELDKIILAQKSRGSEISSGNIATRIKSFIPLLVPLFISAFQRAEELAVAMEVRGYDANVKRTSYRQLKWQLRDTISLTMIIPIAIILFVLKYSGV
;
A
#
# COMPACT_ATOMS: atom_id res chain seq x y z
N PHE A 1 18.24 -9.26 3.47
CA PHE A 1 17.49 -9.99 4.51
C PHE A 1 17.87 -9.61 5.94
N ALA A 2 19.15 -9.67 6.34
CA ALA A 2 19.58 -9.33 7.71
C ALA A 2 19.09 -7.95 8.19
N LEU A 3 19.12 -6.94 7.32
CA LEU A 3 18.59 -5.59 7.61
C LEU A 3 17.08 -5.60 7.92
N ILE A 4 16.29 -6.36 7.17
CA ILE A 4 14.83 -6.44 7.37
C ILE A 4 14.55 -7.11 8.71
N LEU A 5 15.24 -8.20 9.04
CA LEU A 5 15.13 -8.87 10.33
C LEU A 5 15.55 -7.96 11.50
N PHE A 6 16.57 -7.13 11.32
CA PHE A 6 17.00 -6.15 12.31
C PHE A 6 15.93 -5.06 12.54
N ILE A 7 15.38 -4.49 11.47
CA ILE A 7 14.30 -3.51 11.54
C ILE A 7 13.06 -4.11 12.22
N MET A 8 12.72 -5.36 11.94
CA MET A 8 11.62 -6.04 12.61
C MET A 8 11.82 -6.15 14.11
N ARG A 9 13.03 -6.51 14.55
CA ARG A 9 13.35 -6.64 15.97
C ARG A 9 13.22 -5.30 16.68
N LEU A 10 13.62 -4.21 16.03
CA LEU A 10 13.43 -2.85 16.53
C LEU A 10 11.94 -2.44 16.56
N ALA A 11 11.19 -2.79 15.50
CA ALA A 11 9.77 -2.48 15.37
C ALA A 11 8.87 -3.37 16.24
N LYS A 12 9.40 -4.40 16.90
CA LYS A 12 8.68 -5.40 17.72
C LYS A 12 7.52 -6.08 16.96
N ILE A 13 7.65 -6.23 15.65
CA ILE A 13 6.62 -6.87 14.81
C ILE A 13 6.80 -8.39 14.89
N GLN A 14 5.72 -9.12 15.17
CA GLN A 14 5.74 -10.58 15.21
C GLN A 14 5.99 -11.16 13.79
N LEU A 15 6.85 -12.18 13.68
CA LEU A 15 7.17 -12.83 12.39
C LEU A 15 5.93 -13.33 11.64
N TRP A 16 4.87 -13.70 12.37
CA TRP A 16 3.64 -14.22 11.80
C TRP A 16 2.93 -13.24 10.85
N PHE A 17 3.03 -11.93 11.12
CA PHE A 17 2.43 -10.91 10.25
C PHE A 17 3.11 -10.85 8.87
N LEU A 18 4.41 -11.17 8.79
CA LEU A 18 5.10 -11.22 7.50
C LEU A 18 4.70 -12.43 6.66
N ILE A 19 4.52 -13.59 7.31
CA ILE A 19 4.08 -14.81 6.61
C ILE A 19 2.67 -14.57 6.02
N LYS A 20 1.80 -13.88 6.78
CA LYS A 20 0.49 -13.44 6.26
C LYS A 20 0.62 -12.48 5.08
N GLY A 21 1.55 -11.52 5.14
CA GLY A 21 1.84 -10.61 4.02
C GLY A 21 2.33 -11.31 2.75
N LEU A 22 3.03 -12.45 2.90
CA LEU A 22 3.50 -13.27 1.79
C LEU A 22 2.44 -14.20 1.21
N THR A 23 1.38 -14.51 1.98
CA THR A 23 0.30 -15.44 1.57
C THR A 23 -0.31 -15.08 0.19
N PRO A 24 -0.71 -13.81 -0.10
CA PRO A 24 -1.33 -13.49 -1.39
C PRO A 24 -0.38 -13.59 -2.59
N ILE A 25 0.93 -13.42 -2.38
CA ILE A 25 1.93 -13.49 -3.46
C ILE A 25 2.62 -14.86 -3.57
N PHE A 26 2.27 -15.82 -2.71
CA PHE A 26 2.91 -17.12 -2.67
C PHE A 26 2.81 -17.87 -4.00
N PHE A 27 1.65 -17.79 -4.67
CA PHE A 27 1.46 -18.33 -6.01
C PHE A 27 2.42 -17.70 -7.02
N PHE A 28 2.53 -16.36 -7.02
CA PHE A 28 3.45 -15.64 -7.90
C PHE A 28 4.92 -15.98 -7.61
N LEU A 29 5.27 -16.22 -6.35
CA LEU A 29 6.63 -16.59 -5.95
C LEU A 29 7.03 -17.95 -6.51
N ILE A 30 6.17 -18.95 -6.36
CA ILE A 30 6.40 -20.29 -6.95
C ILE A 30 6.46 -20.17 -8.48
N PHE A 31 5.51 -19.45 -9.06
CA PHE A 31 5.44 -19.27 -10.51
C PHE A 31 6.71 -18.63 -11.08
N THR A 32 7.20 -17.55 -10.46
CA THR A 32 8.43 -16.86 -10.92
C THR A 32 9.67 -17.72 -10.76
N LEU A 33 9.80 -18.44 -9.64
CA LEU A 33 10.91 -19.38 -9.42
C LEU A 33 10.88 -20.50 -10.47
N MET A 34 9.71 -21.07 -10.72
CA MET A 34 9.53 -22.13 -11.71
C MET A 34 9.84 -21.64 -13.12
N MET A 35 9.34 -20.45 -13.49
CA MET A 35 9.63 -19.83 -14.79
C MET A 35 11.13 -19.59 -14.98
N HIS A 36 11.84 -19.09 -13.98
CA HIS A 36 13.28 -18.87 -14.11
C HIS A 36 14.08 -20.17 -14.24
N ILE A 37 13.71 -21.22 -13.50
CA ILE A 37 14.37 -22.53 -13.61
C ILE A 37 14.20 -23.14 -15.01
N PHE A 38 13.04 -22.95 -15.65
CA PHE A 38 12.75 -23.57 -16.95
C PHE A 38 13.09 -22.72 -18.18
N LEU A 39 12.96 -21.39 -18.10
CA LEU A 39 13.14 -20.50 -19.26
C LEU A 39 14.50 -19.81 -19.29
N THR A 40 15.20 -19.68 -18.15
CA THR A 40 16.49 -18.99 -18.12
C THR A 40 17.61 -19.97 -18.44
N LYS A 41 18.25 -19.77 -19.59
CA LYS A 41 19.42 -20.54 -20.01
C LYS A 41 20.70 -19.75 -19.76
N GLY A 42 21.68 -20.39 -19.16
CA GLY A 42 23.05 -19.94 -18.91
C GLY A 42 23.75 -20.78 -17.84
N GLY A 43 25.05 -21.02 -18.03
CA GLY A 43 25.93 -21.67 -17.05
C GLY A 43 26.06 -23.19 -17.25
N TYR A 44 26.40 -23.91 -16.19
CA TYR A 44 26.53 -25.36 -16.21
C TYR A 44 25.16 -26.03 -16.20
N VAL A 45 24.98 -27.01 -17.09
CA VAL A 45 23.80 -27.88 -17.16
C VAL A 45 23.84 -28.88 -16.02
N LEU A 46 22.87 -28.82 -15.11
CA LEU A 46 22.75 -29.73 -13.97
C LEU A 46 21.94 -30.97 -14.31
N VAL A 47 20.85 -30.79 -15.05
CA VAL A 47 19.93 -31.86 -15.44
C VAL A 47 19.42 -31.56 -16.85
N GLU A 48 19.61 -32.52 -17.75
CA GLU A 48 18.99 -32.53 -19.07
C GLU A 48 17.90 -33.59 -19.08
N TRP A 49 16.65 -33.16 -19.25
CA TRP A 49 15.55 -34.09 -19.45
C TRP A 49 14.62 -33.59 -20.55
N HIS A 50 14.59 -34.35 -21.65
CA HIS A 50 13.61 -34.25 -22.74
C HIS A 50 13.41 -32.85 -23.37
N GLY A 51 14.50 -32.07 -23.52
CA GLY A 51 14.49 -30.73 -24.12
C GLY A 51 14.41 -29.58 -23.11
N ILE A 52 14.21 -29.89 -21.84
CA ILE A 52 14.28 -28.94 -20.72
C ILE A 52 15.67 -29.08 -20.08
N THR A 53 16.47 -28.03 -20.17
CA THR A 53 17.78 -27.91 -19.53
C THR A 53 17.60 -27.11 -18.24
N ILE A 54 17.89 -27.72 -17.09
CA ILE A 54 17.97 -26.99 -15.82
C ILE A 54 19.42 -26.54 -15.67
N GLU A 55 19.61 -25.23 -15.75
CA GLU A 55 20.94 -24.61 -15.74
C GLU A 55 21.14 -23.81 -14.45
N THR A 56 22.40 -23.75 -14.00
CA THR A 56 22.79 -23.08 -12.74
C THR A 56 22.32 -21.62 -12.66
N ASN A 57 22.39 -20.85 -13.76
CA ASN A 57 21.91 -19.47 -13.74
C ASN A 57 20.40 -19.37 -13.58
N GLY A 58 19.61 -20.31 -14.11
CA GLY A 58 18.15 -20.27 -13.95
C GLY A 58 17.71 -20.46 -12.50
N ILE A 59 18.43 -21.30 -11.75
CA ILE A 59 18.22 -21.44 -10.30
C ILE A 59 18.67 -20.17 -9.56
N LEU A 60 19.84 -19.63 -9.88
CA LEU A 60 20.38 -18.44 -9.21
C LEU A 60 19.50 -17.20 -9.45
N GLU A 61 19.12 -16.91 -10.69
CA GLU A 61 18.23 -15.80 -11.05
C GLU A 61 16.84 -15.98 -10.45
N GLY A 62 16.28 -17.20 -10.51
CA GLY A 62 14.99 -17.49 -9.91
C GLY A 62 14.99 -17.26 -8.40
N LEU A 63 16.05 -17.70 -7.71
CA LEU A 63 16.23 -17.50 -6.28
C LEU A 63 16.45 -16.02 -5.96
N TYR A 64 17.25 -15.30 -6.75
CA TYR A 64 17.53 -13.88 -6.56
C TYR A 64 16.27 -13.01 -6.72
N ILE A 65 15.47 -13.25 -7.76
CA ILE A 65 14.21 -12.52 -8.00
C ILE A 65 13.17 -12.87 -6.94
N SER A 66 13.08 -14.14 -6.54
CA SER A 66 12.19 -14.57 -5.45
C SER A 66 12.56 -13.87 -4.13
N LEU A 67 13.84 -13.88 -3.77
CA LEU A 67 14.35 -13.17 -2.58
C LEU A 67 14.08 -11.67 -2.64
N ARG A 68 14.21 -11.06 -3.82
CA ARG A 68 13.89 -9.64 -4.04
C ARG A 68 12.41 -9.35 -3.81
N LEU A 69 11.51 -10.18 -4.36
CA LEU A 69 10.06 -10.03 -4.18
C LEU A 69 9.66 -10.16 -2.71
N ILE A 70 10.17 -11.17 -2.00
CA ILE A 70 9.95 -11.31 -0.55
C ILE A 70 10.46 -10.05 0.17
N GLY A 71 11.65 -9.55 -0.19
CA GLY A 71 12.23 -8.32 0.36
C GLY A 71 11.30 -7.11 0.25
N ILE A 72 10.76 -6.86 -0.95
CA ILE A 72 9.83 -5.75 -1.22
C ILE A 72 8.56 -5.89 -0.37
N VAL A 73 7.94 -7.08 -0.37
CA VAL A 73 6.69 -7.32 0.36
C VAL A 73 6.87 -7.21 1.87
N MET A 74 8.00 -7.68 2.40
CA MET A 74 8.29 -7.52 3.83
C MET A 74 8.43 -6.05 4.22
N ILE A 75 9.17 -5.25 3.45
CA ILE A 75 9.33 -3.81 3.72
C ILE A 75 7.98 -3.09 3.66
N ALA A 76 7.17 -3.37 2.63
CA ALA A 76 5.83 -2.81 2.49
C ALA A 76 4.92 -3.19 3.67
N THR A 77 4.97 -4.45 4.12
CA THR A 77 4.17 -4.94 5.26
C THR A 77 4.58 -4.25 6.57
N ILE A 78 5.89 -4.06 6.80
CA ILE A 78 6.39 -3.33 7.96
C ILE A 78 5.85 -1.90 7.94
N MET A 79 5.97 -1.19 6.80
CA MET A 79 5.51 0.19 6.66
C MET A 79 4.00 0.32 6.91
N THR A 80 3.19 -0.59 6.37
CA THR A 80 1.73 -0.62 6.53
C THR A 80 1.31 -0.90 7.98
N LEU A 81 2.05 -1.73 8.72
CA LEU A 81 1.73 -2.08 10.10
C LEU A 81 2.26 -1.06 11.12
N SER A 82 3.33 -0.34 10.81
CA SER A 82 3.97 0.60 11.74
C SER A 82 3.44 2.02 11.65
N THR A 83 2.70 2.36 10.59
CA THR A 83 2.37 3.75 10.25
C THR A 83 0.87 3.92 10.06
N SER A 84 0.27 4.93 10.70
CA SER A 84 -1.15 5.18 10.51
C SER A 84 -1.42 5.79 9.12
N PRO A 85 -2.58 5.51 8.49
CA PRO A 85 -2.93 6.10 7.20
C PRO A 85 -2.93 7.63 7.21
N ILE A 86 -3.26 8.26 8.34
CA ILE A 86 -3.28 9.72 8.48
C ILE A 86 -1.84 10.27 8.65
N ASP A 87 -0.90 9.51 9.21
CA ASP A 87 0.53 9.91 9.17
C ASP A 87 1.07 9.88 7.74
N LEU A 88 0.61 8.92 6.91
CA LEU A 88 0.99 8.84 5.51
C LEU A 88 0.52 10.07 4.72
N THR A 89 -0.70 10.57 4.95
CA THR A 89 -1.18 11.79 4.27
C THR A 89 -0.34 13.02 4.60
N ASP A 90 0.05 13.18 5.87
CA ASP A 90 0.92 14.29 6.28
C ASP A 90 2.32 14.15 5.66
N ALA A 91 2.83 12.92 5.55
CA ALA A 91 4.08 12.63 4.86
C ALA A 91 3.99 12.96 3.36
N PHE A 92 2.89 12.58 2.70
CA PHE A 92 2.62 12.94 1.31
C PHE A 92 2.59 14.46 1.10
N GLU A 93 1.94 15.21 1.99
CA GLU A 93 1.92 16.68 1.90
C GLU A 93 3.33 17.28 1.93
N ARG A 94 4.20 16.77 2.82
CA ARG A 94 5.59 17.24 2.93
C ARG A 94 6.46 16.82 1.75
N LEU A 95 6.31 15.58 1.29
CA LEU A 95 7.05 15.07 0.13
C LEU A 95 6.66 15.77 -1.17
N LEU A 96 5.39 16.17 -1.30
CA LEU A 96 4.88 16.91 -2.45
C LEU A 96 5.06 18.43 -2.30
N ALA A 97 5.41 18.94 -1.13
CA ALA A 97 5.65 20.37 -0.91
C ALA A 97 6.59 21.05 -1.94
N PRO A 98 7.71 20.47 -2.40
CA PRO A 98 8.53 21.08 -3.45
C PRO A 98 7.79 21.21 -4.80
N LEU A 99 6.81 20.35 -5.08
CA LEU A 99 5.99 20.44 -6.30
C LEU A 99 5.03 21.64 -6.29
N LYS A 100 4.88 22.34 -5.15
CA LYS A 100 4.16 23.63 -5.11
C LYS A 100 4.76 24.67 -6.06
N MET A 101 6.07 24.57 -6.36
CA MET A 101 6.73 25.43 -7.35
C MET A 101 6.16 25.26 -8.76
N PHE A 102 5.64 24.06 -9.09
CA PHE A 102 4.97 23.75 -10.35
C PHE A 102 3.46 24.07 -10.32
N LYS A 103 3.01 24.95 -9.40
CA LYS A 103 1.61 25.35 -9.20
C LYS A 103 0.66 24.19 -8.84
N LEU A 104 1.20 23.10 -8.29
CA LEU A 104 0.40 21.96 -7.87
C LEU A 104 -0.30 22.26 -6.52
N PRO A 105 -1.63 22.05 -6.39
CA PRO A 105 -2.39 22.38 -5.18
C PRO A 105 -2.23 21.32 -4.07
N VAL A 106 -1.00 21.18 -3.56
CA VAL A 106 -0.61 20.11 -2.61
C VAL A 106 -1.42 20.15 -1.31
N HIS A 107 -1.75 21.34 -0.81
CA HIS A 107 -2.52 21.48 0.44
C HIS A 107 -3.97 21.01 0.26
N GLN A 108 -4.61 21.38 -0.86
CA GLN A 108 -5.97 20.95 -1.18
C GLN A 108 -6.02 19.42 -1.38
N LEU A 109 -5.02 18.84 -2.04
CA LEU A 109 -4.93 17.38 -2.20
C LEU A 109 -4.78 16.66 -0.85
N SER A 110 -3.91 17.16 0.04
CA SER A 110 -3.75 16.64 1.41
C SER A 110 -5.06 16.67 2.19
N MET A 111 -5.82 17.77 2.05
CA MET A 111 -7.12 17.92 2.69
C MET A 111 -8.13 16.91 2.18
N ILE A 112 -8.28 16.77 0.86
CA ILE A 112 -9.21 15.82 0.25
C ILE A 112 -8.86 14.39 0.69
N MET A 113 -7.58 14.03 0.70
CA MET A 113 -7.11 12.73 1.20
C MET A 113 -7.45 12.52 2.67
N SER A 114 -7.24 13.53 3.52
CA SER A 114 -7.55 13.45 4.95
C SER A 114 -9.05 13.31 5.22
N ILE A 115 -9.89 14.01 4.45
CA ILE A 115 -11.35 13.88 4.49
C ILE A 115 -11.76 12.48 4.05
N ALA A 116 -11.22 11.99 2.92
CA ALA A 116 -11.51 10.67 2.39
C ALA A 116 -11.16 9.57 3.41
N LEU A 117 -9.95 9.59 3.99
CA LEU A 117 -9.54 8.61 5.00
C LEU A 117 -10.46 8.61 6.23
N ARG A 118 -10.94 9.78 6.66
CA ARG A 118 -11.90 9.89 7.77
C ARG A 118 -13.29 9.38 7.40
N PHE A 119 -13.70 9.56 6.15
CA PHE A 119 -15.02 9.16 5.67
C PHE A 119 -15.12 7.67 5.33
N ILE A 120 -14.00 7.00 5.01
CA ILE A 120 -13.99 5.55 4.73
C ILE A 120 -14.66 4.75 5.85
N PRO A 121 -14.27 4.87 7.14
CA PRO A 121 -14.95 4.13 8.22
C PRO A 121 -16.46 4.42 8.28
N THR A 122 -16.86 5.69 8.20
CA THR A 122 -18.28 6.06 8.30
C THR A 122 -19.10 5.56 7.12
N LEU A 123 -18.51 5.51 5.91
CA LEU A 123 -19.16 4.97 4.72
C LEU A 123 -19.27 3.44 4.78
N MET A 124 -18.29 2.76 5.40
CA MET A 124 -18.38 1.32 5.66
C MET A 124 -19.50 1.00 6.64
N ASP A 125 -19.62 1.74 7.75
CA ASP A 125 -20.70 1.55 8.73
C ASP A 125 -22.08 1.80 8.10
N GLU A 126 -22.18 2.76 7.17
CA GLU A 126 -23.40 3.06 6.45
C GLU A 126 -23.75 1.99 5.41
N LEU A 127 -22.75 1.52 4.66
CA LEU A 127 -22.90 0.38 3.76
C LEU A 127 -23.41 -0.85 4.50
N ASP A 128 -22.88 -1.15 5.69
CA ASP A 128 -23.32 -2.28 6.51
C ASP A 128 -24.79 -2.15 6.94
N LYS A 129 -25.23 -0.94 7.32
CA LYS A 129 -26.64 -0.66 7.63
C LYS A 129 -27.54 -0.83 6.41
N ILE A 130 -27.10 -0.35 5.25
CA ILE A 130 -27.85 -0.48 3.99
C ILE A 130 -27.95 -1.97 3.60
N ILE A 131 -26.87 -2.74 3.71
CA ILE A 131 -26.85 -4.18 3.46
C ILE A 131 -27.85 -4.89 4.38
N LEU A 132 -27.85 -4.59 5.68
CA LEU A 132 -28.76 -5.20 6.64
C LEU A 132 -30.22 -4.85 6.31
N ALA A 133 -30.50 -3.59 6.00
CA ALA A 133 -31.85 -3.14 5.61
C ALA A 133 -32.36 -3.81 4.33
N GLN A 134 -31.51 -3.96 3.31
CA GLN A 134 -31.88 -4.65 2.07
C GLN A 134 -32.09 -6.16 2.30
N LYS A 135 -31.27 -6.81 3.14
CA LYS A 135 -31.49 -8.20 3.53
C LYS A 135 -32.83 -8.39 4.26
N SER A 136 -33.19 -7.48 5.17
CA SER A 136 -34.51 -7.51 5.84
C SER A 136 -35.68 -7.31 4.88
N ARG A 137 -35.47 -6.63 3.75
CA ARG A 137 -36.45 -6.46 2.68
C ARG A 137 -36.48 -7.64 1.69
N GLY A 138 -35.78 -8.74 1.99
CA GLY A 138 -35.75 -9.95 1.16
C GLY A 138 -34.78 -9.88 -0.02
N SER A 139 -33.86 -8.89 -0.05
CA SER A 139 -32.85 -8.82 -1.10
C SER A 139 -31.72 -9.83 -0.84
N GLU A 140 -31.62 -10.84 -1.70
CA GLU A 140 -30.47 -11.74 -1.72
C GLU A 140 -29.33 -11.13 -2.54
N ILE A 141 -28.33 -10.59 -1.86
CA ILE A 141 -27.23 -9.84 -2.49
C ILE A 141 -26.20 -10.79 -3.16
N SER A 142 -26.12 -12.05 -2.72
CA SER A 142 -25.05 -12.97 -3.13
C SER A 142 -25.49 -14.14 -4.02
N SER A 143 -26.79 -14.35 -4.25
CA SER A 143 -27.32 -15.49 -5.00
C SER A 143 -27.58 -15.17 -6.49
N GLY A 144 -27.61 -16.21 -7.32
CA GLY A 144 -27.95 -16.13 -8.75
C GLY A 144 -26.77 -15.90 -9.72
N ASN A 145 -27.12 -15.63 -10.98
CA ASN A 145 -26.18 -15.39 -12.08
C ASN A 145 -25.45 -14.04 -11.93
N ILE A 146 -24.32 -13.86 -12.61
CA ILE A 146 -23.54 -12.60 -12.59
C ILE A 146 -24.42 -11.37 -12.89
N ALA A 147 -25.34 -11.48 -13.85
CA ALA A 147 -26.27 -10.42 -14.19
C ALA A 147 -27.26 -10.07 -13.07
N THR A 148 -27.77 -11.06 -12.32
CA THR A 148 -28.68 -10.80 -11.19
C THR A 148 -27.91 -10.21 -10.01
N ARG A 149 -26.66 -10.65 -9.80
CA ARG A 149 -25.77 -10.09 -8.78
C ARG A 149 -25.39 -8.63 -9.07
N ILE A 150 -25.18 -8.24 -10.32
CA ILE A 150 -24.94 -6.83 -10.67
C ILE A 150 -26.19 -5.98 -10.35
N LYS A 151 -27.38 -6.48 -10.69
CA LYS A 151 -28.63 -5.76 -10.38
C LYS A 151 -28.89 -5.64 -8.87
N SER A 152 -28.48 -6.61 -8.06
CA SER A 152 -28.64 -6.56 -6.60
C SER A 152 -27.71 -5.54 -5.91
N PHE A 153 -26.68 -5.03 -6.58
CA PHE A 153 -25.85 -3.94 -6.06
C PHE A 153 -26.49 -2.55 -6.20
N ILE A 154 -27.39 -2.35 -7.19
CA ILE A 154 -28.00 -1.03 -7.44
C ILE A 154 -28.74 -0.48 -6.21
N PRO A 155 -29.56 -1.28 -5.47
CA PRO A 155 -30.23 -0.82 -4.25
C PRO A 155 -29.29 -0.50 -3.08
N LEU A 156 -28.04 -0.93 -3.12
CA LEU A 156 -27.00 -0.56 -2.15
C LEU A 156 -26.31 0.73 -2.55
N LEU A 157 -25.99 0.84 -3.85
CA LEU A 157 -25.21 1.92 -4.43
C LEU A 157 -25.96 3.24 -4.40
N VAL A 158 -27.22 3.27 -4.84
CA VAL A 158 -28.00 4.53 -4.93
C VAL A 158 -28.14 5.22 -3.57
N PRO A 159 -28.58 4.56 -2.48
CA PRO A 159 -28.68 5.21 -1.16
C PRO A 159 -27.31 5.66 -0.62
N LEU A 160 -26.26 4.86 -0.83
CA LEU A 160 -24.91 5.22 -0.39
C LEU A 160 -24.41 6.49 -1.08
N PHE A 161 -24.66 6.63 -2.38
CA PHE A 161 -24.29 7.84 -3.12
C PHE A 161 -25.06 9.06 -2.64
N ILE A 162 -26.38 8.96 -2.45
CA ILE A 162 -27.20 10.07 -1.94
C ILE A 162 -26.67 10.55 -0.59
N SER A 163 -26.40 9.61 0.33
CA SER A 163 -25.84 9.95 1.65
C SER A 163 -24.44 10.56 1.55
N ALA A 164 -23.58 10.04 0.68
CA ALA A 164 -22.25 10.61 0.47
C ALA A 164 -22.31 12.05 -0.07
N PHE A 165 -23.23 12.35 -0.99
CA PHE A 165 -23.45 13.72 -1.49
C PHE A 165 -23.97 14.64 -0.39
N GLN A 166 -24.96 14.19 0.39
CA GLN A 166 -25.48 14.97 1.51
C GLN A 166 -24.39 15.29 2.54
N ARG A 167 -23.57 14.31 2.92
CA ARG A 167 -22.41 14.52 3.81
C ARG A 167 -21.40 15.50 3.23
N ALA A 168 -21.16 15.46 1.92
CA ALA A 168 -20.24 16.38 1.27
C ALA A 168 -20.79 17.83 1.31
N GLU A 169 -22.09 18.01 1.09
CA GLU A 169 -22.76 19.31 1.19
C GLU A 169 -22.74 19.85 2.62
N GLU A 170 -23.12 19.03 3.60
CA GLU A 170 -23.07 19.37 5.02
C GLU A 170 -21.64 19.75 5.46
N LEU A 171 -20.64 19.00 4.99
CA LEU A 171 -19.23 19.30 5.26
C LEU A 171 -18.81 20.63 4.62
N ALA A 172 -19.19 20.88 3.37
CA ALA A 172 -18.86 22.11 2.66
C ALA A 172 -19.45 23.35 3.36
N VAL A 173 -20.74 23.30 3.71
CA VAL A 173 -21.40 24.37 4.47
C VAL A 173 -20.74 24.56 5.83
N ALA A 174 -20.44 23.47 6.55
CA ALA A 174 -19.76 23.55 7.84
C ALA A 174 -18.33 24.13 7.72
N MET A 175 -17.64 23.88 6.61
CA MET A 175 -16.33 24.45 6.33
C MET A 175 -16.44 25.95 6.04
N GLU A 176 -17.42 26.38 5.25
CA GLU A 176 -17.67 27.80 4.96
C GLU A 176 -18.02 28.59 6.23
N VAL A 177 -18.93 28.08 7.07
CA VAL A 177 -19.31 28.71 8.35
C VAL A 177 -18.11 28.83 9.30
N ARG A 178 -17.14 27.90 9.23
CA ARG A 178 -15.88 27.97 9.99
C ARG A 178 -14.82 28.87 9.35
N GLY A 179 -15.15 29.59 8.29
CA GLY A 179 -14.24 30.49 7.58
C GLY A 179 -13.16 29.74 6.80
N TYR A 180 -13.49 28.58 6.22
CA TYR A 180 -12.55 27.87 5.37
C TYR A 180 -12.43 28.56 3.99
N ASP A 181 -11.23 29.06 3.69
CA ASP A 181 -10.83 29.53 2.36
C ASP A 181 -9.64 28.70 1.86
N ALA A 182 -9.75 28.20 0.62
CA ALA A 182 -8.75 27.37 -0.05
C ALA A 182 -7.58 28.15 -0.66
N ASN A 183 -7.72 29.47 -0.86
CA ASN A 183 -6.72 30.32 -1.52
C ASN A 183 -5.78 31.02 -0.51
N VAL A 184 -6.11 30.97 0.77
CA VAL A 184 -5.34 31.62 1.84
C VAL A 184 -4.24 30.69 2.37
N LYS A 185 -3.07 31.25 2.71
CA LYS A 185 -2.02 30.50 3.42
C LYS A 185 -2.51 30.11 4.81
N ARG A 186 -2.65 28.80 5.07
CA ARG A 186 -3.10 28.26 6.36
C ARG A 186 -1.94 27.77 7.22
N THR A 187 -2.14 27.76 8.53
CA THR A 187 -1.27 27.11 9.50
C THR A 187 -1.71 25.65 9.73
N SER A 188 -0.77 24.73 9.94
CA SER A 188 -1.10 23.35 10.30
C SER A 188 -1.09 23.14 11.82
N TYR A 189 -2.16 22.56 12.35
CA TYR A 189 -2.24 22.12 13.74
C TYR A 189 -1.39 20.87 14.01
N ARG A 190 -1.47 19.88 13.11
CA ARG A 190 -0.66 18.66 13.20
C ARG A 190 0.65 18.89 12.44
N GLN A 191 1.74 18.94 13.18
CA GLN A 191 3.08 19.10 12.63
C GLN A 191 3.91 17.88 12.98
N LEU A 192 4.44 17.20 11.96
CA LEU A 192 5.48 16.19 12.17
C LEU A 192 6.72 16.90 12.73
N LYS A 193 7.04 16.61 13.99
CA LYS A 193 8.23 17.15 14.67
C LYS A 193 9.37 16.18 14.45
N TRP A 194 10.48 16.69 13.92
CA TRP A 194 11.69 15.90 13.76
C TRP A 194 12.23 15.49 15.13
N GLN A 195 12.47 14.20 15.31
CA GLN A 195 13.03 13.63 16.54
C GLN A 195 14.45 13.13 16.30
N LEU A 196 15.20 12.98 17.40
CA LEU A 196 16.57 12.45 17.34
C LEU A 196 16.62 11.02 16.76
N ARG A 197 15.52 10.26 16.92
CA ARG A 197 15.31 8.96 16.29
C ARG A 197 15.25 9.04 14.76
N ASP A 198 14.76 10.14 14.20
CA ASP A 198 14.69 10.36 12.75
C ASP A 198 16.09 10.65 12.20
N THR A 199 16.91 11.41 12.94
CA THR A 199 18.31 11.60 12.59
C THR A 199 19.07 10.27 12.63
N ILE A 200 18.93 9.49 13.71
CA ILE A 200 19.60 8.19 13.83
C ILE A 200 19.19 7.24 12.70
N SER A 201 17.90 7.16 12.37
CA SER A 201 17.41 6.28 11.30
C SER A 201 17.93 6.73 9.93
N LEU A 202 17.91 8.03 9.64
CA LEU A 202 18.44 8.58 8.39
C LEU A 202 19.95 8.33 8.26
N THR A 203 20.72 8.61 9.31
CA THR A 203 22.17 8.38 9.35
C THR A 203 22.51 6.89 9.22
N MET A 204 21.67 5.98 9.72
CA MET A 204 21.88 4.54 9.56
C MET A 204 21.60 4.06 8.12
N ILE A 205 20.62 4.66 7.43
CA ILE A 205 20.23 4.26 6.06
C ILE A 205 21.27 4.68 5.01
N ILE A 206 21.86 5.88 5.14
CA ILE A 206 22.81 6.44 4.17
C ILE A 206 24.02 5.52 3.89
N PRO A 207 24.81 5.07 4.89
CA PRO A 207 25.97 4.22 4.64
C PRO A 207 25.58 2.86 4.06
N ILE A 208 24.43 2.31 4.47
CA ILE A 208 23.90 1.07 3.92
C ILE A 208 23.59 1.24 2.43
N ALA A 209 22.94 2.35 2.06
CA ALA A 209 22.64 2.66 0.66
C ALA A 209 23.93 2.83 -0.17
N ILE A 210 24.95 3.50 0.38
CA ILE A 210 26.25 3.66 -0.28
C ILE A 210 26.94 2.30 -0.47
N ILE A 211 26.97 1.44 0.56
CA ILE A 211 27.56 0.10 0.47
C ILE A 211 26.84 -0.73 -0.61
N LEU A 212 25.51 -0.73 -0.63
CA LEU A 212 24.73 -1.45 -1.64
C LEU A 212 24.96 -0.90 -3.05
N PHE A 213 25.09 0.42 -3.19
CA PHE A 213 25.37 1.06 -4.48
C PHE A 213 26.77 0.70 -5.00
N VAL A 214 27.78 0.74 -4.12
CA VAL A 214 29.15 0.35 -4.45
C VAL A 214 29.22 -1.13 -4.82
N LEU A 215 28.58 -2.02 -4.04
CA LEU A 215 28.52 -3.45 -4.35
C LEU A 215 27.93 -3.71 -5.73
N LYS A 216 26.79 -3.08 -6.03
CA LYS A 216 26.15 -3.18 -7.35
C LYS A 216 27.05 -2.67 -8.48
N TYR A 217 27.78 -1.57 -8.27
CA TYR A 217 28.67 -1.02 -9.28
C TYR A 217 29.98 -1.82 -9.44
N SER A 218 30.45 -2.45 -8.37
CA SER A 218 31.64 -3.32 -8.39
C SER A 218 31.41 -4.68 -9.05
N GLY A 219 30.19 -4.97 -9.53
CA GLY A 219 29.88 -6.17 -10.32
C GLY A 219 29.92 -7.47 -9.52
N VAL A 220 29.75 -7.40 -8.19
CA VAL A 220 29.46 -8.56 -7.31
C VAL A 220 27.96 -8.61 -7.07
#